data_AF-A4EMH5-F1
#
_entry.id   AF-A4EMH5-F1
#
_cell.length_a   1.000
_cell.length_b   1.000
_cell.length_c   1.000
_cell.angle_alpha   90.00
_cell.angle_beta   90.00
_cell.angle_gamma   90.00
#
_symmetry.space_group_name_H-M   'P 1'
#
loop_
_entity.id
_entity.type
_entity.pdbx_description
1 polymer ?
#
loop_
_entity_poly.entity_id
_entity_poly.type
_entity_poly.pdbx_seq_one_letter_code
_entity_poly.pdbx_strand_id
1 'polypeptide(L)'
;MADSYVQTVAGELADLTLADARMSGDDHIVDTIGEILGASSQTLQEAFLTAVRVRRAEARARELLTQRSGKFKVGSHMITDGHQTFDAEAVDGDAIEMPASASEPAQATEPQTEEDAAFADVLNTLDEFLQTDAPADDEPKPISPQKPSRR
;
A
#
# COMPACT_ATOMS: atom_id res chain seq x y z
N MET A 1 -5.55 -4.48 16.93
CA MET A 1 -4.69 -3.58 17.73
C MET A 1 -3.18 -3.84 17.51
N ALA A 2 -2.75 -4.60 16.51
CA ALA A 2 -1.31 -4.76 16.19
C ALA A 2 -0.78 -3.68 15.22
N ASP A 3 -1.67 -3.06 14.42
CA ASP A 3 -1.27 -2.06 13.42
C ASP A 3 -0.66 -0.79 14.02
N SER A 4 -1.05 -0.39 15.24
CA SER A 4 -0.56 0.86 15.83
C SER A 4 0.95 0.82 16.13
N TYR A 5 1.48 -0.31 16.61
CA TYR A 5 2.89 -0.38 16.97
C TYR A 5 3.80 -0.34 15.74
N VAL A 6 3.45 -1.09 14.69
CA VAL A 6 4.21 -1.08 13.43
C VAL A 6 4.22 0.33 12.82
N GLN A 7 3.07 1.01 12.81
CA GLN A 7 2.96 2.38 12.29
C GLN A 7 3.78 3.38 13.12
N THR A 8 3.78 3.27 14.46
CA THR A 8 4.60 4.12 15.32
C THR A 8 6.09 3.92 15.04
N VAL A 9 6.57 2.67 15.04
CA VAL A 9 7.98 2.35 14.80
C VAL A 9 8.41 2.78 13.39
N ALA A 10 7.59 2.50 12.37
CA ALA A 10 7.83 2.96 11.01
C ALA A 10 7.91 4.49 10.91
N GLY A 11 7.01 5.19 11.60
CA GLY A 11 6.98 6.64 11.68
C GLY A 11 8.25 7.23 12.30
N GLU A 12 8.68 6.69 13.44
CA GLU A 12 9.89 7.11 14.15
C GLU A 12 11.16 6.86 13.30
N LEU A 13 11.27 5.67 12.69
CA LEU A 13 12.38 5.36 11.79
C LEU A 13 12.40 6.29 10.57
N ALA A 14 11.24 6.60 9.99
CA ALA A 14 11.14 7.53 8.87
C ALA A 14 11.61 8.95 9.25
N ASP A 15 11.38 9.39 10.48
CA ASP A 15 11.89 10.68 10.97
C ASP A 15 13.41 10.67 11.11
N LEU A 16 13.95 9.65 11.77
CA LEU A 16 15.39 9.52 12.00
C LEU A 16 16.16 9.42 10.69
N THR A 17 15.66 8.62 9.74
CA THR A 17 16.28 8.47 8.42
C THR A 17 16.23 9.73 7.58
N LEU A 18 15.11 10.47 7.58
CA LEU A 18 15.04 11.75 6.88
C LEU A 18 15.85 12.84 7.56
N ALA A 19 16.06 12.77 8.88
CA ALA A 19 16.98 13.66 9.58
C ALA A 19 18.43 13.34 9.19
N ASP A 20 18.82 12.08 9.21
CA ASP A 20 20.16 11.63 8.83
C ASP A 20 20.48 11.93 7.35
N ALA A 21 19.54 11.65 6.44
CA ALA A 21 19.67 12.00 5.02
C ALA A 21 19.96 13.50 4.81
N ARG A 22 19.29 14.37 5.58
CA ARG A 22 19.51 15.82 5.53
C ARG A 22 20.86 16.25 6.11
N MET A 23 21.37 15.54 7.10
CA MET A 23 22.65 15.85 7.75
C MET A 23 23.85 15.31 6.98
N SER A 24 23.75 14.07 6.50
CA SER A 24 24.79 13.36 5.76
C SER A 24 24.82 13.76 4.28
N GLY A 25 23.67 14.16 3.72
CA GLY A 25 23.51 14.41 2.29
C GLY A 25 23.41 13.14 1.45
N ASP A 26 23.21 11.99 2.10
CA ASP A 26 23.04 10.70 1.45
C ASP A 26 21.55 10.41 1.23
N ASP A 27 21.10 10.50 -0.01
CA ASP A 27 19.72 10.19 -0.40
C ASP A 27 19.42 8.68 -0.44
N HIS A 28 20.45 7.82 -0.45
CA HIS A 28 20.32 6.37 -0.53
C HIS A 28 20.10 5.68 0.83
N ILE A 29 20.20 6.43 1.93
CA ILE A 29 20.00 5.87 3.28
C ILE A 29 18.60 5.30 3.49
N VAL A 30 17.59 5.89 2.83
CA VAL A 30 16.20 5.41 2.88
C VAL A 30 16.08 4.04 2.22
N ASP A 31 16.72 3.85 1.06
CA ASP A 31 16.69 2.58 0.33
C ASP A 31 17.42 1.50 1.12
N THR A 32 18.60 1.84 1.66
CA THR A 32 19.40 0.93 2.50
C THR A 32 18.62 0.42 3.71
N ILE A 33 17.96 1.33 4.44
CA ILE A 33 17.15 0.95 5.61
C ILE A 33 15.89 0.20 5.19
N GLY A 34 15.30 0.56 4.05
CA GLY A 34 14.20 -0.19 3.43
C GLY A 34 14.57 -1.64 3.15
N GLU A 35 15.75 -1.90 2.59
CA GLU A 35 16.25 -3.27 2.33
C GLU A 35 16.47 -4.06 3.62
N ILE A 36 17.08 -3.45 4.63
CA ILE A 36 17.31 -4.08 5.95
C ILE A 36 15.97 -4.45 6.62
N LEU A 37 14.99 -3.54 6.57
CA LEU A 37 13.65 -3.78 7.09
C LEU A 37 12.95 -4.88 6.30
N GLY A 38 13.05 -4.88 4.96
CA GLY A 38 12.46 -5.90 4.10
C GLY A 38 12.98 -7.31 4.35
N ALA A 39 14.26 -7.44 4.70
CA ALA A 39 14.87 -8.73 5.03
C ALA A 39 14.32 -9.35 6.33
N SER A 40 13.76 -8.54 7.24
CA SER A 40 13.32 -8.98 8.58
C SER A 40 11.79 -8.90 8.78
N SER A 41 11.13 -7.92 8.17
CA SER A 41 9.69 -7.72 8.23
C SER A 41 9.19 -6.88 7.05
N GLN A 42 8.55 -7.56 6.09
CA GLN A 42 7.93 -6.90 4.93
C GLN A 42 6.87 -5.88 5.35
N THR A 43 6.02 -6.21 6.32
CA THR A 43 4.97 -5.28 6.79
C THR A 43 5.55 -3.99 7.37
N LEU A 44 6.67 -4.06 8.09
CA LEU A 44 7.34 -2.88 8.63
C LEU A 44 8.02 -2.07 7.51
N GLN A 45 8.60 -2.72 6.51
CA GLN A 45 9.18 -2.06 5.34
C GLN A 45 8.14 -1.26 4.58
N GLU A 46 6.98 -1.84 4.28
CA GLU A 46 5.89 -1.17 3.57
C GLU A 46 5.38 0.06 4.34
N ALA A 47 5.18 -0.10 5.66
CA ALA A 47 4.80 1.01 6.54
C ALA A 47 5.86 2.12 6.57
N PHE A 48 7.15 1.76 6.67
CA PHE A 48 8.27 2.70 6.67
C PHE A 48 8.33 3.51 5.36
N LEU A 49 8.31 2.83 4.21
CA LEU A 49 8.36 3.50 2.90
C LEU A 49 7.14 4.41 2.69
N THR A 50 5.98 3.99 3.19
CA THR A 50 4.76 4.82 3.19
C THR A 50 4.95 6.06 4.06
N ALA A 51 5.46 5.92 5.29
CA ALA A 51 5.73 7.03 6.19
C ALA A 51 6.74 8.03 5.59
N VAL A 52 7.82 7.56 4.98
CA VAL A 52 8.81 8.41 4.29
C VAL A 52 8.14 9.19 3.15
N ARG A 53 7.32 8.52 2.34
CA ARG A 53 6.59 9.17 1.23
C ARG A 53 5.64 10.25 1.76
N VAL A 54 4.89 9.96 2.83
CA VAL A 54 3.97 10.92 3.47
C VAL A 54 4.72 12.15 3.96
N ARG A 55 5.86 11.97 4.65
CA ARG A 55 6.68 13.09 5.16
C ARG A 55 7.24 13.97 4.05
N ARG A 56 7.70 13.37 2.94
CA ARG A 56 8.15 14.11 1.75
C ARG A 56 7.00 14.91 1.12
N ALA A 57 5.81 14.32 1.01
CA ALA A 57 4.63 14.99 0.49
C ALA A 57 4.18 16.15 1.42
N GLU A 58 4.19 15.92 2.73
CA GLU A 58 3.89 16.93 3.74
C GLU A 58 4.87 18.10 3.66
N ALA A 59 6.18 17.84 3.57
CA ALA A 59 7.19 18.89 3.45
C ALA A 59 6.93 19.79 2.24
N ARG A 60 6.61 19.21 1.08
CA ARG A 60 6.24 19.96 -0.14
C ARG A 60 4.93 20.73 0.05
N ALA A 61 3.92 20.13 0.68
CA ALA A 61 2.65 20.79 0.95
C ALA A 61 2.84 21.99 1.89
N ARG A 62 3.62 21.84 2.96
CA ARG A 62 3.98 22.91 3.89
C ARG A 62 4.72 24.04 3.19
N GLU A 63 5.68 23.72 2.32
CA GLU A 63 6.39 24.73 1.53
C GLU A 63 5.43 25.56 0.65
N LEU A 64 4.53 24.90 -0.07
CA LEU A 64 3.51 25.58 -0.89
C LEU A 64 2.58 26.45 -0.04
N LEU A 65 2.17 25.96 1.14
CA LEU A 65 1.34 26.74 2.07
C LEU A 65 2.09 27.97 2.59
N THR A 66 3.38 27.88 2.91
CA THR A 66 4.21 29.02 3.33
C THR A 66 4.38 30.03 2.20
N GLN A 67 4.62 29.58 0.97
CA GLN A 67 4.71 30.46 -0.21
C GLN A 67 3.37 31.19 -0.47
N ARG A 68 2.25 30.53 -0.18
CA ARG A 68 0.91 31.11 -0.32
C ARG A 68 0.57 32.04 0.85
N SER A 69 0.79 31.66 2.11
CA SER A 69 0.50 32.51 3.26
C SER A 69 1.38 33.77 3.30
N GLY A 70 2.61 33.71 2.79
CA GLY A 70 3.42 34.91 2.54
C GLY A 70 2.77 35.90 1.56
N LYS A 71 1.97 35.39 0.61
CA LYS A 71 1.17 36.20 -0.34
C LYS A 71 -0.22 36.56 0.20
N PHE A 72 -0.73 35.79 1.15
CA PHE A 72 -2.01 35.98 1.83
C PHE A 72 -1.77 36.24 3.32
N LYS A 73 -1.27 37.44 3.69
CA LYS A 73 -1.53 37.99 5.03
C LYS A 73 -3.01 38.33 5.11
N VAL A 74 -3.85 37.31 5.18
CA VAL A 74 -5.25 37.44 5.60
C VAL A 74 -5.19 37.62 7.10
N GLY A 75 -5.61 38.79 7.56
CA GLY A 75 -5.64 39.14 8.96
C GLY A 75 -6.40 38.09 9.77
N SER A 76 -5.74 37.59 10.81
CA SER A 76 -6.30 37.26 12.13
C SER A 76 -7.83 37.22 12.22
N HIS A 77 -8.47 36.21 11.64
CA HIS A 77 -9.84 35.82 12.00
C HIS A 77 -10.16 34.50 11.31
N MET A 78 -9.87 33.36 11.92
CA MET A 78 -10.67 32.12 11.87
C MET A 78 -9.96 31.11 12.78
N ILE A 79 -10.68 30.60 13.78
CA ILE A 79 -10.24 29.68 14.85
C ILE A 79 -9.66 30.40 16.08
N THR A 80 -10.51 31.23 16.69
CA THR A 80 -10.56 31.39 18.15
C THR A 80 -12.04 31.42 18.50
N ASP A 81 -12.63 30.25 18.71
CA ASP A 81 -13.61 29.98 19.77
C ASP A 81 -14.20 28.58 19.58
N GLY A 82 -14.28 27.83 20.67
CA GLY A 82 -14.87 26.50 20.69
C GLY A 82 -14.14 25.50 21.58
N HIS A 83 -13.75 25.90 22.79
CA HIS A 83 -13.52 24.96 23.88
C HIS A 83 -14.88 24.36 24.23
N GLN A 84 -15.31 23.29 23.54
CA GLN A 84 -16.44 22.48 23.99
C GLN A 84 -15.91 21.56 25.10
N THR A 85 -15.99 22.06 26.33
CA THR A 85 -15.97 21.19 27.50
C THR A 85 -17.24 20.36 27.45
N PHE A 86 -17.09 19.05 27.21
CA PHE A 86 -18.18 18.10 27.38
C PHE A 86 -18.33 17.86 28.88
N ASP A 87 -19.08 18.74 29.54
CA ASP A 87 -19.53 18.52 30.91
C ASP A 87 -20.63 17.46 30.91
N ALA A 88 -20.36 16.38 31.64
CA ALA A 88 -21.24 15.25 31.80
C ALA A 88 -22.39 15.62 32.75
N GLU A 89 -23.62 15.74 32.23
CA GLU A 89 -24.82 15.56 33.06
C GLU A 89 -26.06 15.19 32.23
N ALA A 90 -26.84 14.28 32.82
CA ALA A 90 -28.20 13.87 32.50
C ALA A 90 -28.45 13.04 31.22
N VAL A 91 -28.36 11.73 31.41
CA VAL A 91 -29.10 10.71 30.66
C VAL A 91 -30.57 10.81 31.03
N ASP A 92 -31.44 11.12 30.08
CA ASP A 92 -32.86 10.75 30.18
C ASP A 92 -33.30 10.21 28.82
N GLY A 93 -33.79 8.97 28.87
CA GLY A 93 -34.12 8.17 27.71
C GLY A 93 -35.38 8.65 27.01
N ASP A 94 -35.36 8.59 25.69
CA ASP A 94 -36.57 8.31 24.93
C ASP A 94 -36.22 7.32 23.83
N ALA A 95 -36.97 6.22 23.83
CA ALA A 95 -36.77 5.07 23.00
C ALA A 95 -37.25 5.40 21.58
N ILE A 96 -36.33 5.46 20.61
CA ILE A 96 -36.72 5.46 19.20
C ILE A 96 -36.86 3.99 18.77
N GLU A 97 -38.11 3.54 18.72
CA GLU A 97 -38.54 2.27 18.17
C GLU A 97 -38.04 2.08 16.72
N MET A 98 -37.43 0.93 16.46
CA MET A 98 -37.19 0.41 15.12
C MET A 98 -38.48 -0.25 14.60
N PRO A 99 -39.09 0.21 13.48
CA PRO A 99 -40.06 -0.61 12.77
C PRO A 99 -39.33 -1.63 11.89
N ALA A 100 -39.71 -2.89 12.07
CA ALA A 100 -39.25 -4.05 11.32
C ALA A 100 -39.81 -4.09 9.88
N SER A 101 -39.01 -4.71 9.01
CA SER A 101 -39.37 -5.43 7.78
C SER A 101 -40.03 -4.68 6.62
N ALA A 102 -39.27 -4.55 5.53
CA ALA A 102 -39.73 -4.98 4.21
C ALA A 102 -38.54 -5.43 3.35
N SER A 103 -38.44 -6.74 3.17
CA SER A 103 -37.68 -7.40 2.12
C SER A 103 -38.26 -7.03 0.76
N GLU A 104 -37.42 -6.65 -0.22
CA GLU A 104 -37.15 -7.49 -1.39
C GLU A 104 -36.13 -6.81 -2.35
N PRO A 105 -35.19 -7.59 -2.92
CA PRO A 105 -34.13 -7.10 -3.78
C PRO A 105 -34.53 -7.19 -5.26
N ALA A 106 -34.35 -6.10 -6.01
CA ALA A 106 -34.39 -6.16 -7.46
C ALA A 106 -33.57 -5.02 -8.05
N GLN A 107 -32.39 -5.33 -8.58
CA GLN A 107 -32.17 -5.32 -10.04
C GLN A 107 -30.70 -5.62 -10.33
N ALA A 108 -30.52 -6.73 -11.06
CA ALA A 108 -29.29 -7.10 -11.73
C ALA A 108 -28.89 -6.01 -12.74
N THR A 109 -27.58 -5.75 -12.83
CA THR A 109 -26.99 -5.07 -13.99
C THR A 109 -25.74 -5.84 -14.35
N GLU A 110 -25.93 -6.89 -15.15
CA GLU A 110 -24.87 -7.49 -15.96
C GLU A 110 -24.46 -6.46 -17.01
N PRO A 111 -23.14 -6.30 -17.22
CA PRO A 111 -22.60 -6.73 -18.51
C PRO A 111 -21.27 -7.48 -18.29
N GLN A 112 -21.32 -8.72 -17.83
CA GLN A 112 -20.11 -9.57 -17.70
C GLN A 112 -19.73 -10.27 -19.02
N THR A 113 -20.53 -10.11 -20.08
CA THR A 113 -20.37 -10.87 -21.33
C THR A 113 -19.20 -10.40 -22.21
N GLU A 114 -18.74 -9.15 -22.07
CA GLU A 114 -17.62 -8.64 -22.88
C GLU A 114 -16.25 -9.00 -22.27
N GLU A 115 -16.14 -9.07 -20.95
CA GLU A 115 -14.89 -9.43 -20.26
C GLU A 115 -14.59 -10.94 -20.38
N ASP A 116 -15.62 -11.78 -20.33
CA ASP A 116 -15.47 -13.23 -20.50
C ASP A 116 -15.02 -13.60 -21.93
N ALA A 117 -15.50 -12.88 -22.95
CA ALA A 117 -15.10 -13.09 -24.34
C ALA A 117 -13.63 -12.65 -24.58
N ALA A 118 -13.21 -11.52 -23.98
CA ALA A 118 -11.83 -11.06 -24.05
C ALA A 118 -10.87 -12.04 -23.34
N PHE A 119 -11.29 -12.61 -22.20
CA PHE A 119 -10.51 -13.65 -21.52
C PHE A 119 -10.41 -14.94 -22.34
N ALA A 120 -11.49 -15.35 -23.03
CA ALA A 120 -11.46 -16.53 -23.89
C ALA A 120 -10.47 -16.38 -25.06
N ASP A 121 -10.37 -15.19 -25.65
CA ASP A 121 -9.42 -14.91 -26.75
C ASP A 121 -7.95 -14.93 -26.26
N VAL A 122 -7.70 -14.43 -25.05
CA VAL A 122 -6.37 -14.51 -24.39
C VAL A 122 -6.01 -15.96 -24.06
N LEU A 123 -6.97 -16.78 -23.61
CA LEU A 123 -6.72 -18.19 -23.32
C LEU A 123 -6.46 -19.01 -24.60
N ASN A 124 -7.17 -18.71 -25.68
CA ASN A 124 -7.00 -19.41 -26.96
C ASN A 124 -5.64 -19.07 -27.61
N THR A 125 -5.20 -17.81 -27.50
CA THR A 125 -3.85 -17.41 -27.95
C THR A 125 -2.73 -18.00 -27.09
N LEU A 126 -2.96 -18.23 -25.80
CA LEU A 126 -2.00 -18.94 -24.93
C LEU A 126 -1.90 -20.42 -25.30
N ASP A 127 -3.02 -21.08 -25.62
CA ASP A 127 -3.05 -22.49 -25.99
C ASP A 127 -2.34 -22.74 -27.34
N GLU A 128 -2.50 -21.85 -28.32
CA GLU A 128 -1.75 -21.87 -29.58
C GLU A 128 -0.23 -21.67 -29.35
N PHE A 129 0.16 -20.79 -28.43
CA PHE A 129 1.56 -20.58 -28.07
C PHE A 129 2.18 -21.83 -27.39
N LEU A 130 1.43 -22.51 -26.53
CA LEU A 130 1.91 -23.74 -25.87
C LEU A 130 2.00 -24.94 -26.83
N GLN A 131 1.14 -25.01 -27.86
CA GLN A 131 1.14 -26.11 -28.82
C GLN A 131 2.22 -25.96 -29.91
N THR A 132 2.69 -24.74 -30.17
CA THR A 132 3.76 -24.49 -31.14
C THR A 132 5.18 -24.77 -30.61
N ASP A 133 5.33 -25.05 -29.31
CA ASP A 133 6.61 -25.38 -28.67
C ASP A 133 6.75 -26.87 -28.30
N ALA A 134 6.12 -27.75 -29.08
CA ALA A 134 6.38 -29.19 -29.01
C ALA A 134 7.55 -29.56 -29.95
N PRO A 135 8.81 -29.67 -29.48
CA PRO A 135 9.84 -30.33 -30.25
C PRO A 135 9.51 -31.81 -30.36
N ALA A 136 9.41 -32.28 -31.60
CA ALA A 136 9.32 -33.69 -31.95
C ALA A 136 10.45 -34.49 -31.29
N ASP A 137 10.08 -35.59 -30.65
CA ASP A 137 10.85 -36.80 -30.36
C ASP A 137 12.39 -36.65 -30.33
N ASP A 138 12.97 -36.49 -29.14
CA ASP A 138 14.34 -36.94 -28.88
C ASP A 138 14.37 -37.73 -27.56
N GLU A 139 14.34 -39.06 -27.68
CA GLU A 139 14.49 -39.99 -26.57
C GLU A 139 15.82 -39.71 -25.83
N PRO A 140 15.82 -39.58 -24.49
CA PRO A 140 17.08 -39.39 -23.77
C PRO A 140 17.90 -40.69 -23.76
N LYS A 141 18.98 -40.73 -24.55
CA LYS A 141 20.00 -41.79 -24.48
C LYS A 141 20.62 -41.85 -23.07
N PRO A 142 20.72 -43.05 -22.45
CA PRO A 142 21.27 -43.18 -21.11
C PRO A 142 22.79 -42.94 -21.11
N ILE A 143 23.22 -41.84 -20.50
CA ILE A 143 24.63 -41.54 -20.24
C ILE A 143 25.14 -42.49 -19.14
N SER A 144 25.90 -43.51 -19.54
CA SER A 144 26.60 -44.39 -18.59
C SER A 144 27.84 -43.69 -18.02
N PRO A 145 28.07 -43.70 -16.69
CA PRO A 145 29.28 -43.10 -16.12
C PRO A 145 30.50 -44.01 -16.38
N GLN A 146 31.47 -43.53 -17.15
CA GLN A 146 32.79 -44.18 -17.25
C GLN A 146 33.55 -44.00 -15.93
N LYS A 147 33.86 -45.13 -15.30
CA LYS A 147 34.70 -45.23 -14.12
C LYS A 147 36.15 -44.88 -14.51
N PRO A 148 36.85 -43.96 -13.82
CA PRO A 148 38.23 -43.65 -14.16
C PRO A 148 39.12 -44.86 -13.84
N SER A 149 39.77 -45.39 -14.88
CA SER A 149 40.80 -46.42 -14.77
C SER A 149 42.01 -45.84 -14.04
N ARG A 150 42.32 -46.35 -12.85
CA ARG A 150 43.60 -46.10 -12.18
C ARG A 150 44.70 -46.83 -12.96
N ARG A 151 45.66 -46.08 -13.49
CA ARG A 151 46.99 -46.57 -13.84
C ARG A 151 48.04 -45.60 -13.32
#